data_AF-Q3JJS2-F1
#
_entry.id   AF-Q3JJS2-F1
#
_cell.length_a   1.000
_cell.length_b   1.000
_cell.length_c   1.000
_cell.angle_alpha   90.00
_cell.angle_beta   90.00
_cell.angle_gamma   90.00
#
_symmetry.space_group_name_H-M   'P 1'
#
loop_
_entity.id
_entity.type
_entity.pdbx_description
1 polymer ?
#
loop_
_entity_poly.entity_id
_entity_poly.type
_entity_poly.pdbx_seq_one_letter_code
_entity_poly.pdbx_strand_id
1 'polypeptide(L)'
;MSYHDVYTESGYLAYGRAEAAPDTEADRPARPRPAAARADRTDALLALAREAGMLVTLDGQIGRERYQSVAGSVASLMRFVTALEQSLLDGDQ
;
A
#
# COMPACT_ATOMS: atom_id res chain seq x y z
N MET A 1 21.57 32.01 11.95
CA MET A 1 21.46 30.63 12.45
C MET A 1 21.45 29.70 11.26
N SER A 2 22.60 29.05 11.00
CA SER A 2 22.81 28.11 9.89
C SER A 2 22.79 26.71 10.47
N TYR A 3 21.85 25.86 10.05
CA TYR A 3 21.81 24.46 10.46
C TYR A 3 22.84 23.71 9.63
N HIS A 4 24.00 23.44 10.24
CA HIS A 4 25.07 22.63 9.68
C HIS A 4 24.59 21.20 9.43
N ASP A 5 24.72 20.80 8.17
CA ASP A 5 25.36 19.57 7.72
C ASP A 5 25.55 18.48 8.77
N VAL A 6 24.64 17.50 8.76
CA VAL A 6 24.89 16.16 9.28
C VAL A 6 24.16 15.24 8.32
N TYR A 7 24.89 14.42 7.56
CA TYR A 7 24.57 13.04 7.17
C TYR A 7 25.34 12.69 5.91
N THR A 8 26.61 12.28 6.05
CA THR A 8 27.22 11.31 5.14
C THR A 8 28.40 10.69 5.86
N GLU A 9 28.15 9.56 6.52
CA GLU A 9 29.03 8.40 6.50
C GLU A 9 28.30 7.25 7.21
N SER A 10 27.73 6.33 6.45
CA SER A 10 27.34 5.01 6.96
C SER A 10 27.96 4.00 6.01
N GLY A 11 28.97 3.31 6.54
CA GLY A 11 29.88 2.45 5.79
C GLY A 11 29.19 1.32 5.05
N TYR A 12 29.61 1.12 3.82
CA TYR A 12 29.38 -0.10 3.05
C TYR A 12 30.06 -1.28 3.77
N LEU A 13 29.31 -1.99 4.62
CA LEU A 13 29.69 -3.35 5.02
C LEU A 13 29.22 -4.31 3.93
N ALA A 14 30.20 -4.78 3.17
CA ALA A 14 30.10 -5.91 2.26
C ALA A 14 29.61 -7.15 3.04
N TYR A 15 28.41 -7.62 2.72
CA TYR A 15 28.01 -8.97 3.11
C TYR A 15 28.40 -9.95 2.01
N GLY A 16 29.20 -10.93 2.43
CA GLY A 16 29.79 -11.95 1.60
C GLY A 16 28.76 -12.75 0.81
N ARG A 17 29.22 -13.18 -0.38
CA ARG A 17 28.61 -14.23 -1.18
C ARG A 17 28.55 -15.51 -0.35
N ALA A 18 27.37 -15.87 0.12
CA ALA A 18 27.05 -17.24 0.51
C ALA A 18 26.36 -17.89 -0.70
N GLU A 19 27.06 -18.83 -1.34
CA GLU A 19 26.42 -19.71 -2.32
C GLU A 19 25.48 -20.65 -1.58
N ALA A 20 24.19 -20.55 -1.86
CA ALA A 20 23.20 -21.52 -1.42
C ALA A 20 22.71 -22.27 -2.66
N ALA A 21 22.97 -23.59 -2.65
CA ALA A 21 22.41 -24.54 -3.60
C ALA A 21 20.86 -24.53 -3.54
N PRO A 22 20.16 -24.90 -4.63
CA PRO A 22 18.71 -24.80 -4.69
C PRO A 22 18.07 -26.01 -4.02
N ASP A 23 17.65 -25.87 -2.77
CA ASP A 23 16.73 -26.81 -2.16
C ASP A 23 15.32 -26.55 -2.69
N THR A 24 14.81 -27.59 -3.35
CA THR A 24 13.52 -27.63 -4.03
C THR A 24 12.41 -27.68 -2.98
N GLU A 25 11.89 -26.52 -2.57
CA GLU A 25 10.65 -26.40 -1.78
C GLU A 25 9.54 -25.79 -2.65
N ALA A 26 9.39 -26.35 -3.86
CA ALA A 26 8.22 -26.14 -4.68
C ALA A 26 7.07 -26.98 -4.10
N ASP A 27 5.93 -26.33 -3.90
CA ASP A 27 4.63 -26.91 -3.52
C ASP A 27 4.24 -26.86 -2.03
N ARG A 28 4.47 -25.71 -1.38
CA ARG A 28 3.61 -25.27 -0.27
C ARG A 28 2.74 -24.12 -0.78
N PRO A 29 1.40 -24.17 -0.73
CA PRO A 29 0.59 -23.01 -1.08
C PRO A 29 1.00 -21.86 -0.16
N ALA A 30 1.62 -20.85 -0.77
CA ALA A 30 2.13 -19.69 -0.05
C ALA A 30 0.94 -18.99 0.59
N ARG A 31 0.84 -19.04 1.92
CA ARG A 31 -0.15 -18.23 2.64
C ARG A 31 -0.03 -16.78 2.14
N PRO A 32 -1.15 -16.09 1.83
CA PRO A 32 -1.10 -14.73 1.35
C PRO A 32 -0.31 -13.88 2.34
N ARG A 33 0.79 -13.32 1.85
CA ARG A 33 1.69 -12.49 2.66
C ARG A 33 0.89 -11.26 3.10
N PRO A 34 0.93 -10.86 4.39
CA PRO A 34 0.05 -9.80 4.92
C PRO A 34 0.11 -8.46 4.16
N ALA A 35 1.20 -8.19 3.44
CA ALA A 35 1.33 -7.03 2.56
C ALA A 35 0.43 -7.10 1.30
N ALA A 36 0.20 -8.29 0.74
CA ALA A 36 -0.68 -8.48 -0.42
C ALA A 36 -2.14 -8.23 -0.03
N ALA A 37 -2.60 -8.88 1.06
CA ALA A 37 -3.96 -8.66 1.59
C ALA A 37 -4.23 -7.19 1.96
N ARG A 38 -3.21 -6.46 2.45
CA ARG A 38 -3.31 -5.03 2.71
C ARG A 38 -3.42 -4.21 1.42
N ALA A 39 -2.64 -4.54 0.40
CA ALA A 39 -2.73 -3.89 -0.92
C ALA A 39 -4.11 -4.12 -1.55
N ASP A 40 -4.64 -5.34 -1.48
CA ASP A 40 -5.97 -5.69 -2.00
C ASP A 40 -7.07 -4.87 -1.31
N ARG A 41 -6.99 -4.72 0.03
CA ARG A 41 -7.91 -3.85 0.78
C ARG A 41 -7.77 -2.38 0.40
N THR A 42 -6.56 -1.90 0.19
CA THR A 42 -6.34 -0.52 -0.27
C THR A 42 -6.95 -0.30 -1.66
N ASP A 43 -6.76 -1.24 -2.58
CA ASP A 43 -7.30 -1.12 -3.94
C ASP A 43 -8.83 -1.19 -3.95
N ALA A 44 -9.44 -2.04 -3.10
CA ALA A 44 -10.89 -2.07 -2.89
C ALA A 44 -11.43 -0.74 -2.34
N LEU A 45 -10.75 -0.14 -1.36
CA LEU A 45 -11.15 1.16 -0.79
C LEU A 45 -11.05 2.29 -1.83
N LEU A 46 -10.05 2.25 -2.70
CA LEU A 46 -9.90 3.23 -3.77
C LEU A 46 -10.89 3.00 -4.91
N ALA A 47 -11.31 1.77 -5.17
CA ALA A 47 -12.41 1.49 -6.09
C ALA A 47 -13.72 2.11 -5.58
N LEU A 48 -14.03 1.89 -4.30
CA LEU A 48 -15.20 2.48 -3.64
C LEU A 48 -15.21 4.02 -3.70
N ALA A 49 -14.05 4.65 -3.50
CA ALA A 49 -13.91 6.09 -3.64
C ALA A 49 -14.25 6.57 -5.06
N ARG A 50 -13.78 5.86 -6.10
CA ARG A 50 -14.07 6.19 -7.50
C ARG A 50 -15.55 6.03 -7.83
N GLU A 51 -16.17 4.96 -7.36
CA GLU A 51 -17.60 4.69 -7.53
C GLU A 51 -18.46 5.78 -6.85
N ALA A 52 -18.03 6.26 -5.68
CA ALA A 52 -18.65 7.39 -5.00
C ALA A 52 -18.45 8.74 -5.72
N GLY A 53 -17.65 8.79 -6.79
CA GLY A 53 -17.36 10.00 -7.56
C GLY A 53 -16.27 10.86 -6.93
N MET A 54 -15.31 10.25 -6.23
CA MET A 54 -14.06 10.89 -5.81
C MET A 54 -13.01 10.75 -6.93
N LEU A 55 -12.19 11.78 -7.11
CA LEU A 55 -10.98 11.71 -7.92
C LEU A 55 -9.89 11.01 -7.11
N VAL A 56 -9.26 9.99 -7.68
CA VAL A 56 -8.10 9.30 -7.11
C VAL A 56 -6.93 9.46 -8.06
N THR A 57 -5.85 10.08 -7.60
CA THR A 57 -4.65 10.37 -8.40
C THR A 57 -3.45 9.66 -7.80
N LEU A 58 -2.60 9.05 -8.63
CA LEU A 58 -1.29 8.54 -8.22
C LEU A 58 -0.27 9.68 -8.27
N ASP A 59 0.15 10.15 -7.10
CA ASP A 59 1.11 11.25 -6.97
C ASP A 59 2.56 10.75 -7.11
N GLY A 60 2.80 9.47 -6.80
CA GLY A 60 4.09 8.82 -6.99
C GLY A 60 4.18 7.41 -6.42
N GLN A 61 5.28 6.73 -6.73
CA GLN A 61 5.60 5.43 -6.15
C GLN A 61 7.08 5.38 -5.77
N ILE A 62 7.37 5.03 -4.52
CA ILE A 62 8.73 4.85 -4.01
C ILE A 62 8.87 3.41 -3.53
N GLY A 63 9.71 2.63 -4.22
CA GLY A 63 9.80 1.20 -3.99
C GLY A 63 8.44 0.51 -4.22
N ARG A 64 7.90 -0.10 -3.16
CA ARG A 64 6.59 -0.77 -3.17
C ARG A 64 5.44 0.09 -2.65
N GLU A 65 5.72 1.29 -2.15
CA GLU A 65 4.73 2.19 -1.56
C GLU A 65 4.16 3.13 -2.64
N ARG A 66 2.83 3.23 -2.71
CA ARG A 66 2.10 4.10 -3.65
C ARG A 66 1.50 5.27 -2.89
N TYR A 67 1.81 6.48 -3.32
CA TYR A 67 1.26 7.71 -2.76
C TYR A 67 0.10 8.16 -3.64
N GLN A 68 -1.10 8.19 -3.08
CA GLN A 68 -2.32 8.55 -3.80
C GLN A 68 -3.07 9.64 -3.06
N SER A 69 -3.49 10.67 -3.80
CA SER A 69 -4.40 11.69 -3.32
C SER A 69 -5.84 11.33 -3.67
N VAL A 70 -6.77 11.65 -2.77
CA VAL A 70 -8.21 11.47 -2.97
C VAL A 70 -8.89 12.81 -2.72
N ALA A 71 -9.60 13.32 -3.73
CA ALA A 71 -10.25 14.62 -3.67
C ALA A 71 -11.63 14.58 -4.33
N GLY A 72 -12.55 15.46 -3.90
CA GLY A 72 -13.90 15.50 -4.46
C GLY A 72 -14.79 16.47 -3.72
N SER A 73 -16.05 16.56 -4.18
CA SER A 73 -17.07 17.33 -3.47
C SER A 73 -17.45 16.68 -2.13
N VAL A 74 -17.99 17.47 -1.20
CA VAL A 74 -18.55 16.94 0.06
C VAL A 74 -19.67 15.93 -0.22
N ALA A 75 -20.47 16.14 -1.27
CA ALA A 75 -21.50 15.18 -1.66
C ALA A 75 -20.92 13.82 -2.10
N SER A 76 -19.79 13.83 -2.81
CA SER A 76 -19.07 12.59 -3.16
C SER A 76 -18.49 11.91 -1.92
N LEU A 77 -17.96 12.69 -0.97
CA LEU A 77 -17.47 12.17 0.30
C LEU A 77 -18.59 11.50 1.10
N MET A 78 -19.77 12.10 1.16
CA MET A 78 -20.93 11.51 1.84
C MET A 78 -21.33 10.17 1.22
N ARG A 79 -21.39 10.08 -0.12
CA ARG A 79 -21.66 8.80 -0.81
C ARG A 79 -20.60 7.74 -0.50
N PHE A 80 -19.33 8.13 -0.46
CA PHE A 80 -18.24 7.22 -0.10
C PHE A 80 -18.41 6.67 1.31
N VAL A 81 -18.72 7.52 2.28
CA VAL A 81 -18.94 7.08 3.67
C VAL A 81 -20.11 6.12 3.76
N THR A 82 -21.26 6.43 3.13
CA THR A 82 -22.41 5.53 3.10
C THR A 82 -22.08 4.17 2.48
N ALA A 83 -21.35 4.16 1.36
CA ALA A 83 -20.95 2.92 0.70
C ALA A 83 -19.94 2.12 1.55
N LEU A 84 -19.07 2.80 2.28
CA LEU A 84 -18.11 2.16 3.20
C LEU A 84 -18.83 1.50 4.38
N GLU A 85 -19.79 2.19 4.99
CA GLU A 85 -20.62 1.64 6.07
C GLU A 85 -21.37 0.39 5.59
N GLN A 86 -21.96 0.42 4.40
CA GLN A 86 -22.62 -0.75 3.79
C GLN A 86 -21.65 -1.92 3.59
N SER A 87 -20.47 -1.65 3.00
CA SER A 87 -19.45 -2.68 2.80
C SER A 87 -18.97 -3.33 4.10
N LEU A 88 -18.93 -2.58 5.20
CA LEU A 88 -18.54 -3.10 6.51
C LEU A 88 -19.64 -3.97 7.13
N LEU A 89 -20.91 -3.60 6.91
CA LEU A 89 -22.06 -4.39 7.37
C LEU A 89 -22.21 -5.69 6.57
N ASP A 90 -21.98 -5.65 5.26
CA ASP A 90 -22.06 -6.82 4.38
C ASP A 90 -20.92 -7.81 4.61
N GLY A 91 -19.76 -7.34 5.10
CA GLY A 91 -18.60 -8.18 5.41
C GLY A 91 -18.68 -8.95 6.73
N ASP A 92 -19.71 -8.69 7.55
CA ASP A 92 -19.99 -9.36 8.83
C ASP A 92 -21.01 -10.52 8.67
N GLN A 93 -21.49 -10.79 7.45
CA GLN A 93 -22.33 -11.94 7.08
C GLN A 93 -21.54 -13.07 6.42
#